data_AF-D3SW98-F1
#
_entry.id   AF-D3SW98-F1
#
_cell.length_a   1.000
_cell.length_b   1.000
_cell.length_c   1.000
_cell.angle_alpha   90.00
_cell.angle_beta   90.00
_cell.angle_gamma   90.00
#
_symmetry.space_group_name_H-M   'P 1'
#
loop_
_entity.id
_entity.type
_entity.pdbx_description
1 polymer ?
#
loop_
_entity_poly.entity_id
_entity_poly.type
_entity_poly.pdbx_seq_one_letter_code
_entity_poly.pdbx_strand_id
1 'polypeptide(L)'
;MVTGLEILLLVLVLAALIGATTIIQTIRPFIVNAVVGLLVLFLAQTVFGLSVAITPIALAIVAIGGFPGSLLVILLSLFGIAFVP
;
A
#
# COMPACT_ATOMS: atom_id res chain seq x y z
N MET A 1 41.72 5.66 22.40
CA MET A 1 41.16 7.03 22.43
C MET A 1 40.03 7.05 21.42
N VAL A 2 38.83 7.49 21.79
CA VAL A 2 37.71 7.57 20.83
C VAL A 2 37.99 8.71 19.85
N THR A 3 37.93 8.41 18.56
CA THR A 3 38.18 9.37 17.47
C THR A 3 36.88 10.01 16.99
N GLY A 4 36.96 11.23 16.46
CA GLY A 4 35.78 11.92 15.91
C GLY A 4 35.12 11.16 14.76
N LEU A 5 35.89 10.35 14.01
CA LEU A 5 35.38 9.49 12.95
C LEU A 5 34.51 8.36 13.48
N GLU A 6 34.89 7.72 14.59
CA GLU A 6 34.10 6.67 15.24
C GLU A 6 32.75 7.22 15.73
N ILE A 7 32.74 8.45 16.27
CA ILE A 7 31.51 9.12 16.70
C ILE A 7 30.61 9.43 15.49
N LEU A 8 31.16 9.95 14.39
CA LEU A 8 30.39 10.24 13.18
C LEU A 8 29.78 8.97 12.58
N LEU A 9 30.57 7.90 12.45
CA LEU A 9 30.10 6.61 11.94
C LEU A 9 28.99 6.04 12.82
N LEU A 10 29.14 6.12 14.14
CA LEU A 10 28.11 5.70 15.08
C LEU A 10 26.81 6.46 14.86
N VAL A 11 26.87 7.79 14.75
CA VAL A 11 25.68 8.63 14.51
C VAL A 11 25.02 8.30 13.17
N LEU A 12 25.80 8.09 12.10
CA LEU A 12 25.26 7.70 10.80
C LEU A 12 24.57 6.34 10.82
N VAL A 13 25.17 5.35 11.49
CA VAL A 13 24.56 4.02 11.63
C VAL A 13 23.25 4.11 12.42
N LEU A 14 23.24 4.88 13.52
CA LEU A 14 22.02 5.08 14.31
C LEU A 14 20.94 5.80 13.49
N ALA A 15 21.30 6.86 12.75
CA ALA A 15 20.37 7.58 11.88
C ALA A 15 19.80 6.67 10.79
N ALA A 16 20.64 5.83 10.16
CA ALA A 16 20.21 4.86 9.15
C ALA A 16 19.26 3.81 9.73
N LEU A 17 19.56 3.28 10.93
CA LEU A 17 18.73 2.28 11.59
C LEU A 17 17.35 2.86 11.97
N ILE A 18 17.33 4.05 12.56
CA ILE A 18 16.08 4.75 12.92
C ILE A 18 15.30 5.06 11.64
N GLY A 19 15.93 5.65 10.63
CA GLY A 19 15.29 5.95 9.35
C GLY A 19 14.66 4.71 8.71
N ALA A 20 15.41 3.61 8.61
CA ALA A 20 14.92 2.37 8.03
C ALA A 20 13.74 1.79 8.82
N THR A 21 13.83 1.75 10.15
CA THR A 21 12.75 1.20 10.98
C THR A 21 11.49 2.05 10.93
N THR A 22 11.62 3.38 10.92
CA THR A 22 10.48 4.29 10.75
C THR A 22 9.81 4.08 9.40
N ILE A 23 10.57 4.02 8.29
CA ILE A 23 10.02 3.80 6.95
C ILE A 23 9.22 2.49 6.89
N ILE A 24 9.80 1.39 7.40
CA ILE A 24 9.13 0.08 7.41
C ILE A 24 7.82 0.14 8.19
N GLN A 25 7.82 0.80 9.35
CA GLN A 25 6.63 0.94 10.18
C GLN A 25 5.56 1.81 9.49
N THR A 26 5.96 2.85 8.76
CA THR A 26 5.05 3.72 8.01
C THR A 26 4.39 3.00 6.82
N ILE A 27 5.12 2.09 6.13
CA ILE A 27 4.60 1.39 4.95
C ILE A 27 3.71 0.19 5.33
N ARG A 28 3.93 -0.41 6.50
CA ARG A 28 3.20 -1.62 6.94
C ARG A 28 1.66 -1.53 6.80
N PRO A 29 0.98 -0.42 7.18
CA PRO A 29 -0.47 -0.30 7.01
C PRO A 29 -0.92 -0.33 5.54
N PHE A 30 -0.14 0.24 4.62
CA PHE A 30 -0.47 0.24 3.19
C PHE A 30 -0.52 -1.17 2.61
N ILE A 31 0.39 -2.05 3.06
CA ILE A 31 0.41 -3.45 2.63
C ILE A 31 -0.84 -4.17 3.13
N VAL A 32 -1.22 -3.98 4.39
CA VAL A 32 -2.43 -4.58 4.96
C VAL A 32 -3.68 -4.09 4.22
N ASN A 33 -3.78 -2.78 3.99
CA ASN A 33 -4.86 -2.17 3.22
C ASN A 33 -4.95 -2.72 1.80
N ALA A 34 -3.81 -2.82 1.11
CA ALA A 34 -3.72 -3.39 -0.22
C ALA A 34 -4.22 -4.83 -0.23
N VAL A 35 -3.75 -5.67 0.70
CA VAL A 35 -4.17 -7.07 0.80
C VAL A 35 -5.66 -7.18 1.07
N VAL A 36 -6.19 -6.45 2.07
CA VAL A 36 -7.60 -6.49 2.43
C VAL A 36 -8.48 -6.04 1.26
N GLY A 37 -8.16 -4.92 0.62
CA GLY A 37 -8.98 -4.42 -0.48
C GLY A 37 -8.82 -5.22 -1.78
N LEU A 38 -7.64 -5.81 -2.05
CA LEU A 38 -7.48 -6.77 -3.16
C LEU A 38 -8.31 -8.03 -2.93
N LEU A 39 -8.38 -8.52 -1.70
CA LEU A 39 -9.27 -9.64 -1.35
C LEU A 39 -10.73 -9.26 -1.61
N VAL A 40 -11.15 -8.04 -1.29
CA VAL A 40 -12.51 -7.55 -1.59
C VAL A 40 -12.75 -7.50 -3.10
N LEU A 41 -11.82 -6.94 -3.88
CA LEU A 41 -11.94 -6.91 -5.35
C LEU A 41 -11.99 -8.32 -5.94
N PHE A 42 -11.24 -9.26 -5.38
CA PHE A 42 -11.26 -10.65 -5.79
C PHE A 42 -12.59 -11.33 -5.46
N LEU A 43 -13.14 -11.11 -4.27
CA LEU A 43 -14.48 -11.59 -3.90
C LEU A 43 -15.56 -10.95 -4.80
N ALA A 44 -15.44 -9.66 -5.11
CA ALA A 44 -16.35 -8.98 -6.03
C ALA A 44 -16.36 -9.64 -7.42
N GLN A 45 -15.18 -9.97 -7.95
CA GLN A 45 -15.05 -10.65 -9.24
C GLN A 45 -15.59 -12.09 -9.22
N THR A 46 -15.26 -12.85 -8.18
CA THR A 46 -15.59 -14.28 -8.11
C THR A 46 -17.03 -14.56 -7.69
N VAL A 47 -17.58 -13.77 -6.77
CA VAL A 47 -18.94 -13.99 -6.21
C VAL A 47 -20.00 -13.25 -7.00
N PHE A 48 -19.72 -12.01 -7.42
CA PHE A 48 -20.70 -11.15 -8.11
C PHE A 48 -20.48 -11.09 -9.63
N GLY A 49 -19.42 -11.72 -10.15
CA GLY A 49 -19.12 -11.72 -11.59
C GLY A 49 -18.71 -10.34 -12.14
N LEU A 50 -18.33 -9.40 -11.27
CA LEU A 50 -17.93 -8.06 -11.67
C LEU A 50 -16.54 -8.10 -12.30
N SER A 51 -16.35 -7.58 -13.51
CA SER A 51 -15.01 -7.52 -14.11
C SER A 51 -14.34 -6.18 -13.78
N VAL A 52 -13.47 -6.16 -12.78
CA VAL A 52 -12.75 -4.96 -12.36
C VAL A 52 -11.28 -5.06 -12.78
N ALA A 53 -10.80 -4.10 -13.56
CA ALA A 53 -9.40 -4.08 -14.00
C ALA A 53 -8.46 -3.71 -12.84
N ILE A 54 -7.58 -4.64 -12.46
CA ILE A 54 -6.55 -4.40 -11.43
C ILE A 54 -5.35 -3.70 -12.08
N THR A 55 -5.38 -2.37 -12.08
CA THR A 55 -4.29 -1.52 -12.58
C THR A 55 -3.38 -1.05 -11.42
N PRO A 56 -2.16 -0.54 -11.71
CA PRO A 56 -1.32 0.08 -10.69
C PRO A 56 -2.02 1.23 -9.94
N ILE A 57 -2.90 1.98 -10.64
CA ILE A 57 -3.69 3.06 -10.04
C ILE A 57 -4.74 2.49 -9.09
N ALA A 58 -5.47 1.45 -9.48
CA ALA A 58 -6.43 0.78 -8.60
C ALA A 58 -5.73 0.25 -7.33
N LEU A 59 -4.56 -0.39 -7.49
CA LEU A 59 -3.76 -0.87 -6.37
C LEU A 59 -3.35 0.25 -5.43
N ALA A 60 -2.92 1.41 -5.95
CA ALA A 60 -2.58 2.57 -5.12
C ALA A 60 -3.78 3.10 -4.34
N ILE A 61 -4.95 3.23 -4.98
CA ILE A 61 -6.20 3.64 -4.34
C ILE A 61 -6.56 2.68 -3.20
N VAL A 62 -6.43 1.39 -3.44
CA VAL A 62 -6.71 0.35 -2.44
C VAL A 62 -5.66 0.30 -1.33
N ALA A 63 -4.38 0.53 -1.63
CA ALA A 63 -3.33 0.60 -0.61
C ALA A 63 -3.52 1.80 0.33
N ILE A 64 -3.95 2.94 -0.20
CA ILE A 64 -4.23 4.15 0.59
C ILE A 64 -5.54 4.00 1.36
N GLY A 65 -6.61 3.57 0.69
CA GLY A 65 -7.97 3.55 1.22
C GLY A 65 -8.42 2.22 1.84
N GLY A 66 -7.66 1.14 1.70
CA GLY A 66 -8.01 -0.20 2.17
C GLY A 66 -9.35 -0.71 1.64
N PHE A 67 -10.17 -1.22 2.56
CA PHE A 67 -11.53 -1.65 2.27
C PHE A 67 -12.40 -0.54 1.65
N PRO A 68 -12.50 0.68 2.23
CA PRO A 68 -13.17 1.80 1.55
C PRO A 68 -12.65 2.10 0.14
N GLY A 69 -11.33 2.01 -0.07
CA GLY A 69 -10.73 2.21 -1.39
C GLY A 69 -11.20 1.17 -2.41
N SER A 70 -11.31 -0.09 -2.01
CA SER A 70 -11.81 -1.17 -2.88
C SER A 70 -13.28 -0.98 -3.28
N LEU A 71 -14.12 -0.50 -2.36
CA LEU A 71 -15.51 -0.17 -2.66
C LEU A 71 -15.61 0.95 -3.69
N LEU A 72 -14.75 1.96 -3.57
CA LEU A 72 -14.70 3.09 -4.51
C LEU A 72 -14.33 2.60 -5.92
N VAL A 73 -13.32 1.72 -6.03
CA VAL A 73 -12.93 1.11 -7.32
C VAL A 73 -14.08 0.29 -7.91
N ILE A 74 -14.77 -0.52 -7.10
CA ILE A 74 -15.94 -1.30 -7.54
C ILE A 74 -17.04 -0.37 -8.07
N LEU A 75 -17.38 0.69 -7.34
CA LEU A 75 -18.39 1.65 -7.75
C LEU A 75 -18.04 2.30 -9.09
N LEU A 76 -16.80 2.76 -9.26
CA LEU A 76 -16.37 3.38 -10.52
C LEU A 76 -16.43 2.41 -11.71
N SER A 77 -16.10 1.14 -11.48
CA SER A 77 -16.19 0.08 -12.50
C SER A 77 -17.65 -0.24 -12.85
N LEU A 78 -18.53 -0.31 -11.84
CA LEU A 78 -19.98 -0.52 -12.02
C LEU A 78 -20.64 0.59 -12.86
N PHE A 79 -20.26 1.84 -12.64
CA PHE A 79 -20.76 2.97 -13.42
C PHE A 79 -20.05 3.14 -14.78
N GLY A 80 -19.10 2.28 -15.12
CA GLY A 80 -18.35 2.36 -16.39
C GLY A 80 -17.41 3.57 -16.49
N ILE A 81 -17.10 4.22 -15.36
CA ILE A 81 -16.31 5.47 -15.33
C ILE A 81 -14.81 5.16 -15.38
N ALA A 82 -14.36 4.13 -14.65
CA ALA A 82 -12.96 3.72 -14.58
C ALA A 82 -12.82 2.24 -14.20
N PHE A 83 -11.65 1.64 -14.48
CA PHE A 83 -11.35 0.25 -14.12
C PHE A 83 -12.30 -0.79 -14.76
N VAL A 84 -12.79 -0.48 -15.96
CA VAL A 84 -13.50 -1.39 -16.86
C VAL A 84 -12.44 -2.20 -17.65
N PRO A 85 -12.68 -3.48 -17.98
CA PRO A 85 -11.76 -4.28 -18.80
C PRO A 85 -11.54 -3.72 -20.20
#